data_AF-A0A537QQN6-F1
#
_entry.id   AF-A0A537QQN6-F1
#
_cell.length_a   1.000
_cell.length_b   1.000
_cell.length_c   1.000
_cell.angle_alpha   90.00
_cell.angle_beta   90.00
_cell.angle_gamma   90.00
#
_symmetry.space_group_name_H-M   'P 1'
#
loop_
_entity.id
_entity.type
_entity.pdbx_description
1 polymer ?
#
loop_
_entity_poly.entity_id
_entity_poly.type
_entity_poly.pdbx_seq_one_letter_code
_entity_poly.pdbx_strand_id
1 'polypeptide(L)'
;MSERRGGAAVPAILPIFPLTGVLLLPRGRLPLNIFEPRYLAMTRDALAGERLIGMVQPSDQAASGSNPPVYPTGCAGRITSFSETEDGRFLITLTGISRFRIREELPLLEGYRRVVPDWHEFASDAEGEEVLDFDRERLMRGLRGYFQQHQISADWDSITSVGGERLVTSIAMICPFDRSEKQALLEAPDLGEGTLEIDPKLLEILVCPLTKAPLRYDREAQELISEEAGLAYPIRDGIPIMLVDEARPLRDDETATKRLPSP
;
A
#
# COMPACT_ATOMS: atom_id res chain seq x y z
N MET A 1 -8.20 38.80 -2.30
CA MET A 1 -8.91 37.49 -2.25
C MET A 1 -8.37 36.69 -3.41
N SER A 2 -7.42 35.78 -3.14
CA SER A 2 -6.73 35.01 -4.17
C SER A 2 -7.58 33.80 -4.54
N GLU A 3 -8.08 33.78 -5.77
CA GLU A 3 -8.80 32.66 -6.36
C GLU A 3 -7.89 31.42 -6.42
N ARG A 4 -8.31 30.33 -5.78
CA ARG A 4 -7.66 29.01 -5.92
C ARG A 4 -7.90 28.51 -7.34
N ARG A 5 -6.84 28.44 -8.15
CA ARG A 5 -6.85 27.77 -9.45
C ARG A 5 -6.84 26.25 -9.25
N GLY A 6 -7.87 25.55 -9.74
CA GLY A 6 -7.72 24.24 -10.38
C GLY A 6 -7.66 22.97 -9.54
N GLY A 7 -8.17 22.93 -8.31
CA GLY A 7 -8.37 21.65 -7.60
C GLY A 7 -9.58 20.91 -8.18
N ALA A 8 -9.45 19.63 -8.50
CA ALA A 8 -10.58 18.80 -8.94
C ALA A 8 -11.73 18.96 -7.93
N ALA A 9 -12.94 19.32 -8.41
CA ALA A 9 -14.11 19.40 -7.55
C ALA A 9 -14.36 17.99 -6.98
N VAL A 10 -14.14 17.84 -5.68
CA VAL A 10 -14.41 16.61 -4.95
C VAL A 10 -15.82 16.69 -4.34
N PRO A 11 -16.61 15.60 -4.37
CA PRO A 11 -18.01 15.63 -3.99
C PRO A 11 -18.17 15.79 -2.48
N ALA A 12 -19.21 16.51 -2.07
CA ALA A 12 -19.57 16.63 -0.65
C ALA A 12 -20.16 15.33 -0.07
N ILE A 13 -20.71 14.46 -0.92
CA ILE A 13 -21.26 13.15 -0.55
C ILE A 13 -20.72 12.12 -1.52
N LEU A 14 -20.14 11.04 -1.00
CA LEU A 14 -19.54 9.97 -1.79
C LEU A 14 -20.26 8.65 -1.52
N PRO A 15 -20.79 7.95 -2.55
CA PRO A 15 -21.21 6.56 -2.40
C PRO A 15 -19.99 5.69 -2.11
N ILE A 16 -20.09 4.76 -1.16
CA ILE A 16 -18.99 3.85 -0.83
C ILE A 16 -19.31 2.40 -1.18
N PHE A 17 -18.28 1.68 -1.62
CA PHE A 17 -18.30 0.25 -1.90
C PHE A 17 -17.37 -0.48 -0.93
N PRO A 18 -17.93 -1.07 0.13
CA PRO A 18 -17.20 -1.98 1.02
C PRO A 18 -16.85 -3.27 0.29
N LEU A 19 -15.55 -3.50 0.04
CA LEU A 19 -15.08 -4.72 -0.63
C LEU A 19 -13.83 -5.28 0.05
N THR A 20 -13.97 -6.47 0.60
CA THR A 20 -12.93 -7.21 1.32
C THR A 20 -11.76 -7.57 0.40
N GLY A 21 -10.53 -7.30 0.84
CA GLY A 21 -9.31 -7.78 0.16
C GLY A 21 -8.97 -7.05 -1.13
N VAL A 22 -9.69 -5.97 -1.45
CA VAL A 22 -9.43 -5.11 -2.58
C VAL A 22 -8.79 -3.81 -2.10
N LEU A 23 -7.70 -3.42 -2.78
CA LEU A 23 -7.01 -2.16 -2.56
C LEU A 23 -7.15 -1.30 -3.81
N LEU A 24 -7.61 -0.07 -3.65
CA LEU A 24 -7.52 0.98 -4.66
C LEU A 24 -6.62 2.07 -4.10
N LEU A 25 -5.60 2.45 -4.87
CA LEU A 25 -4.70 3.55 -4.56
C LEU A 25 -4.86 4.66 -5.62
N PRO A 26 -4.48 5.91 -5.31
CA PRO A 26 -4.43 6.98 -6.31
C PRO A 26 -3.70 6.53 -7.58
N ARG A 27 -4.23 6.91 -8.75
CA ARG A 27 -3.76 6.56 -10.10
C ARG A 27 -3.83 5.06 -10.45
N GLY A 28 -4.09 4.19 -9.47
CA GLY A 28 -4.31 2.76 -9.66
C GLY A 28 -5.58 2.47 -10.46
N ARG A 29 -5.63 1.29 -11.12
CA ARG A 29 -6.80 0.84 -11.88
C ARG A 29 -7.40 -0.41 -11.25
N LEU A 30 -8.70 -0.38 -11.01
CA LEU A 30 -9.43 -1.48 -10.40
C LEU A 30 -10.65 -1.85 -11.26
N PRO A 31 -10.60 -2.96 -12.01
CA PRO A 31 -11.77 -3.49 -12.70
C PRO A 31 -12.71 -4.20 -11.71
N LEU A 32 -14.01 -3.98 -11.84
CA LEU A 32 -15.04 -4.60 -11.01
C LEU A 32 -16.22 -5.10 -11.86
N ASN A 33 -16.82 -6.21 -11.42
CA ASN A 33 -18.06 -6.74 -11.95
C ASN A 33 -19.18 -6.56 -10.93
N ILE A 34 -20.16 -5.73 -11.25
CA ILE A 34 -21.23 -5.30 -10.34
C ILE A 34 -22.51 -6.03 -10.70
N PHE A 35 -23.04 -6.80 -9.76
CA PHE A 35 -24.25 -7.60 -9.95
C PHE A 35 -25.26 -7.51 -8.80
N GLU A 36 -24.84 -7.11 -7.59
CA GLU A 36 -25.77 -6.96 -6.46
C GLU A 36 -26.69 -5.73 -6.66
N PRO A 37 -28.02 -5.85 -6.42
CA PRO A 37 -28.99 -4.77 -6.69
C PRO A 37 -28.63 -3.40 -6.10
N ARG A 38 -28.17 -3.36 -4.85
CA ARG A 38 -27.74 -2.11 -4.18
C ARG A 38 -26.55 -1.44 -4.88
N TYR A 39 -25.60 -2.23 -5.39
CA TYR A 39 -24.43 -1.70 -6.08
C TYR A 39 -24.72 -1.38 -7.54
N LEU A 40 -25.72 -2.02 -8.15
CA LEU A 40 -26.27 -1.58 -9.44
C LEU A 40 -26.90 -0.18 -9.32
N ALA A 41 -27.71 0.04 -8.28
CA ALA A 41 -28.27 1.37 -7.98
C ALA A 41 -27.16 2.41 -7.75
N MET A 42 -26.20 2.09 -6.88
CA MET A 42 -25.02 2.93 -6.63
C MET A 42 -24.26 3.29 -7.92
N THR A 43 -24.05 2.32 -8.81
CA THR A 43 -23.31 2.54 -10.07
C THR A 43 -24.09 3.45 -11.01
N ARG A 44 -25.41 3.28 -11.12
CA ARG A 44 -26.27 4.19 -11.93
C ARG A 44 -26.22 5.63 -11.39
N ASP A 45 -26.34 5.80 -10.07
CA ASP A 45 -26.28 7.11 -9.43
C ASP A 45 -24.90 7.76 -9.61
N ALA A 46 -23.82 7.00 -9.43
CA ALA A 46 -22.47 7.48 -9.69
C ALA A 46 -22.31 7.91 -11.15
N LEU A 47 -22.77 7.12 -12.12
CA LEU A 47 -22.70 7.43 -13.55
C LEU A 47 -23.50 8.69 -13.93
N ALA A 48 -24.62 8.95 -13.26
CA ALA A 48 -25.44 10.14 -13.46
C ALA A 48 -24.85 11.41 -12.81
N GLY A 49 -24.01 11.25 -11.79
CA GLY A 49 -23.31 12.33 -11.09
C GLY A 49 -21.84 12.48 -11.49
N GLU A 50 -20.97 12.58 -10.49
CA GLU A 50 -19.53 12.83 -10.69
C GLU A 50 -18.72 11.60 -11.09
N ARG A 51 -19.35 10.42 -11.23
CA ARG A 51 -18.71 9.14 -11.54
C ARG A 51 -17.69 8.69 -10.51
N LEU A 52 -17.84 9.11 -9.26
CA LEU A 52 -16.94 8.76 -8.16
C LEU A 52 -17.60 7.73 -7.24
N ILE A 53 -16.81 6.72 -6.86
CA ILE A 53 -17.15 5.70 -5.86
C ILE A 53 -15.99 5.61 -4.88
N GLY A 54 -16.29 5.66 -3.58
CA GLY A 54 -15.29 5.42 -2.53
C GLY A 54 -15.09 3.94 -2.27
N MET A 55 -13.93 3.40 -2.61
CA MET A 55 -13.55 2.04 -2.24
C MET A 55 -13.07 2.02 -0.80
N VAL A 56 -13.66 1.16 0.02
CA VAL A 56 -13.31 1.00 1.45
C VAL A 56 -13.24 -0.47 1.81
N GLN A 57 -12.39 -0.82 2.77
CA GLN A 57 -12.33 -2.18 3.31
C GLN A 57 -13.23 -2.32 4.55
N PRO A 58 -13.96 -3.44 4.68
CA PRO A 58 -14.59 -3.80 5.95
C PRO A 58 -13.56 -3.98 7.08
N SER A 59 -13.81 -3.36 8.23
CA SER A 59 -13.05 -3.58 9.46
C SER A 59 -13.76 -4.66 10.28
N ASP A 60 -13.05 -5.75 10.61
CA ASP A 60 -13.51 -6.95 11.33
C ASP A 60 -13.92 -8.16 10.44
N GLN A 61 -13.50 -9.36 10.86
CA GLN A 61 -13.86 -10.64 10.23
C GLN A 61 -15.20 -11.20 10.74
N ALA A 62 -15.75 -10.63 11.82
CA ALA A 62 -16.95 -11.15 12.49
C ALA A 62 -18.27 -10.44 12.11
N ALA A 63 -18.26 -9.51 11.17
CA ALA A 63 -19.46 -8.79 10.76
C ALA A 63 -20.35 -9.65 9.85
N SER A 64 -21.05 -10.61 10.46
CA SER A 64 -22.14 -11.37 9.87
C SER A 64 -23.34 -10.44 9.66
N GLY A 65 -23.26 -9.56 8.67
CA GLY A 65 -24.29 -8.56 8.37
C GLY A 65 -24.12 -7.98 6.96
N SER A 66 -25.21 -7.45 6.40
CA SER A 66 -25.18 -6.85 5.05
C SER A 66 -24.32 -5.59 4.97
N ASN A 67 -24.10 -4.89 6.09
CA ASN A 67 -23.33 -3.65 6.19
C ASN A 67 -22.31 -3.74 7.33
N PRO A 68 -21.14 -4.39 7.11
CA PRO A 68 -20.10 -4.46 8.12
C PRO A 68 -19.49 -3.07 8.39
N PRO A 69 -18.96 -2.81 9.60
CA PRO A 69 -18.11 -1.65 9.85
C PRO A 69 -16.98 -1.57 8.82
N VAL A 70 -16.55 -0.37 8.48
CA VAL A 70 -15.46 -0.15 7.52
C VAL A 70 -14.33 0.60 8.19
N TYR A 71 -13.13 0.41 7.66
CA TYR A 71 -12.02 1.28 8.01
C TYR A 71 -12.36 2.74 7.67
N PRO A 72 -11.85 3.71 8.46
CA PRO A 72 -12.18 5.12 8.27
C PRO A 72 -11.56 5.70 7.01
N THR A 73 -10.59 5.01 6.39
CA THR A 73 -9.87 5.49 5.20
C THR A 73 -10.26 4.67 3.98
N GLY A 74 -10.58 5.37 2.90
CA GLY A 74 -10.85 4.81 1.58
C GLY A 74 -10.07 5.51 0.48
N CYS A 75 -10.21 5.02 -0.75
CA CYS A 75 -9.77 5.71 -1.95
C CYS A 75 -10.94 5.92 -2.91
N ALA A 76 -11.13 7.16 -3.35
CA ALA A 76 -12.13 7.49 -4.34
C ALA A 76 -11.63 7.11 -5.73
N GLY A 77 -12.40 6.27 -6.41
CA GLY A 77 -12.18 5.87 -7.79
C GLY A 77 -13.17 6.55 -8.72
N ARG A 78 -12.69 7.06 -9.85
CA ARG A 78 -13.52 7.54 -10.95
C ARG A 78 -13.82 6.41 -11.92
N ILE A 79 -15.08 6.22 -12.27
CA ILE A 79 -15.48 5.29 -13.35
C ILE A 79 -14.95 5.87 -14.67
N THR A 80 -13.89 5.26 -15.21
CA THR A 80 -13.26 5.67 -16.46
C THR A 80 -13.66 4.79 -17.64
N SER A 81 -14.18 3.59 -17.35
CA SER A 81 -14.79 2.70 -18.34
C SER A 81 -15.99 1.99 -17.71
N PHE A 82 -17.05 1.79 -18.49
CA PHE A 82 -18.18 0.96 -18.10
C PHE A 82 -18.82 0.29 -19.31
N SER A 83 -19.40 -0.89 -19.11
CA SER A 83 -20.29 -1.57 -20.05
C SER A 83 -21.39 -2.32 -19.29
N GLU A 84 -22.62 -2.25 -19.79
CA GLU A 84 -23.74 -3.03 -19.27
C GLU A 84 -23.88 -4.34 -20.05
N THR A 85 -24.05 -5.45 -19.34
CA THR A 85 -24.28 -6.77 -19.94
C THR A 85 -25.77 -7.01 -20.20
N GLU A 86 -26.10 -7.98 -21.04
CA GLU A 86 -27.50 -8.32 -21.37
C GLU A 86 -28.32 -8.76 -20.13
N ASP A 87 -27.65 -9.28 -19.09
CA ASP A 87 -28.27 -9.67 -17.83
C ASP A 87 -28.31 -8.54 -16.76
N GLY A 88 -27.99 -7.30 -17.16
CA GLY A 88 -28.14 -6.10 -16.33
C GLY A 88 -27.02 -5.87 -15.30
N ARG A 89 -25.85 -6.50 -15.49
CA ARG A 89 -24.64 -6.25 -14.69
C ARG A 89 -23.83 -5.11 -15.28
N PHE A 90 -23.02 -4.46 -14.44
CA PHE A 90 -22.01 -3.51 -14.92
C PHE A 90 -20.62 -4.10 -14.81
N LEU A 91 -19.86 -4.06 -15.90
CA LEU A 91 -18.41 -4.14 -15.85
C LEU A 91 -17.88 -2.71 -15.82
N ILE A 92 -17.20 -2.33 -14.74
CA ILE A 92 -16.62 -0.99 -14.60
C ILE A 92 -15.11 -1.07 -14.38
N THR A 93 -14.40 0.00 -14.74
CA THR A 93 -13.03 0.24 -14.28
C THR A 93 -12.99 1.54 -13.51
N LEU A 94 -12.50 1.46 -12.28
CA LEU A 94 -12.18 2.62 -11.46
C LEU A 94 -10.73 3.03 -11.68
N THR A 95 -10.48 4.32 -11.83
CA THR A 95 -9.16 4.93 -11.72
C THR A 95 -9.11 5.70 -10.39
N GLY A 96 -8.17 5.34 -9.52
CA GLY A 96 -8.00 6.00 -8.22
C GLY A 96 -7.65 7.47 -8.39
N ILE A 97 -8.31 8.32 -7.60
CA ILE A 97 -8.15 9.78 -7.65
C ILE A 97 -7.46 10.28 -6.38
N SER A 98 -8.07 10.03 -5.23
CA SER A 98 -7.60 10.53 -3.95
C SER A 98 -8.12 9.66 -2.83
N ARG A 99 -7.30 9.50 -1.80
CA ARG A 99 -7.73 8.96 -0.52
C ARG A 99 -8.62 9.97 0.20
N PHE A 100 -9.41 9.45 1.13
CA PHE A 100 -10.30 10.24 1.97
C PHE A 100 -10.49 9.55 3.33
N ARG A 101 -10.78 10.35 4.36
CA ARG A 101 -11.34 9.87 5.63
C ARG A 101 -12.86 9.97 5.61
N ILE A 102 -13.55 9.02 6.23
CA ILE A 102 -14.99 9.08 6.48
C ILE A 102 -15.24 9.98 7.69
N ARG A 103 -15.90 11.12 7.50
CA ARG A 103 -16.34 11.96 8.63
C ARG A 103 -17.66 11.51 9.21
N GLU A 104 -18.59 11.15 8.34
CA GLU A 104 -19.96 10.82 8.70
C GLU A 104 -20.51 9.80 7.69
N GLU A 105 -21.19 8.76 8.18
CA GLU A 105 -22.02 7.90 7.35
C GLU A 105 -23.45 8.43 7.31
N LEU A 106 -23.98 8.59 6.10
CA LEU A 106 -25.35 9.06 5.87
C LEU A 106 -26.30 7.86 5.77
N PRO A 107 -27.63 8.07 5.92
CA PRO A 107 -28.62 7.03 5.69
C PRO A 107 -28.46 6.37 4.32
N LEU A 108 -28.73 5.06 4.27
CA LEU A 108 -28.68 4.28 3.03
C LEU A 108 -29.56 4.92 1.96
N LEU A 109 -29.09 4.89 0.72
CA LEU A 109 -29.88 5.22 -0.46
C LEU A 109 -29.98 3.96 -1.29
N GLU A 110 -31.19 3.47 -1.53
CA GLU A 110 -31.43 2.22 -2.28
C GLU A 110 -30.55 1.03 -1.83
N GLY A 111 -30.25 0.98 -0.53
CA GLY A 111 -29.47 -0.09 0.10
C GLY A 111 -27.94 0.06 0.03
N TYR A 112 -27.41 1.06 -0.68
CA TYR A 112 -25.97 1.36 -0.67
C TYR A 112 -25.63 2.48 0.32
N ARG A 113 -24.37 2.48 0.78
CA ARG A 113 -23.86 3.40 1.81
C ARG A 113 -23.30 4.66 1.20
N ARG A 114 -23.40 5.77 1.93
CA ARG A 114 -22.93 7.09 1.53
C ARG A 114 -22.21 7.74 2.69
N VAL A 115 -21.21 8.54 2.40
CA VAL A 115 -20.41 9.23 3.42
C VAL A 115 -20.21 10.69 3.08
N VAL A 116 -19.89 11.47 4.10
CA VAL A 116 -19.25 12.78 3.97
C VAL A 116 -17.74 12.56 4.03
N PRO A 117 -17.01 12.66 2.89
CA PRO A 117 -15.57 12.47 2.86
C PRO A 117 -14.82 13.71 3.36
N ASP A 118 -13.68 13.50 4.01
CA ASP A 118 -12.63 14.50 4.25
C ASP A 118 -11.41 14.17 3.40
N TRP A 119 -10.93 15.17 2.67
CA TRP A 119 -9.82 15.06 1.73
C TRP A 119 -8.57 15.76 2.25
N HIS A 120 -8.66 16.47 3.39
CA HIS A 120 -7.61 17.39 3.82
C HIS A 120 -6.26 16.72 4.05
N GLU A 121 -6.26 15.54 4.68
CA GLU A 121 -5.06 14.74 4.97
C GLU A 121 -4.38 14.23 3.69
N PHE A 122 -5.10 14.18 2.57
CA PHE A 122 -4.66 13.57 1.32
C PHE A 122 -4.71 14.54 0.14
N ALA A 123 -4.57 15.85 0.39
CA ALA A 123 -4.67 16.87 -0.64
C ALA A 123 -3.62 16.70 -1.77
N SER A 124 -2.45 16.17 -1.42
CA SER A 124 -1.32 15.79 -2.27
C SER A 124 -1.66 14.68 -3.27
N ASP A 125 -2.64 13.80 -2.98
CA ASP A 125 -3.03 12.75 -3.92
C ASP A 125 -3.55 13.32 -5.25
N ALA A 126 -4.13 14.52 -5.21
CA ALA A 126 -4.62 15.23 -6.39
C ALA A 126 -3.51 15.99 -7.14
N GLU A 127 -2.32 16.09 -6.57
CA GLU A 127 -1.16 16.76 -7.17
C GLU A 127 -0.51 15.86 -8.24
N GLY A 128 0.49 16.35 -8.98
CA GLY A 128 1.04 15.64 -10.15
C GLY A 128 1.72 14.30 -9.83
N GLU A 129 2.22 13.59 -10.84
CA GLU A 129 3.11 12.45 -10.60
C GLU A 129 4.40 12.94 -9.94
N GLU A 130 4.62 12.57 -8.68
CA GLU A 130 5.90 12.82 -8.03
C GLU A 130 6.95 11.87 -8.60
N VAL A 131 8.14 12.39 -8.82
CA VAL A 131 9.29 11.53 -9.12
C VAL A 131 9.63 10.80 -7.82
N LEU A 132 9.09 9.60 -7.67
CA LEU A 132 9.49 8.71 -6.58
C LEU A 132 10.97 8.38 -6.75
N ASP A 133 11.78 8.81 -5.78
CA ASP A 133 13.16 8.37 -5.66
C ASP A 133 13.17 7.03 -4.91
N PHE A 134 13.30 5.94 -5.67
CA PHE A 134 13.46 4.60 -5.10
C PHE A 134 14.43 3.77 -5.92
N ASP A 135 15.08 2.81 -5.27
CA ASP A 135 15.95 1.85 -5.92
C ASP A 135 15.14 0.87 -6.79
N ARG A 136 14.87 1.30 -8.02
CA ARG A 136 14.13 0.52 -9.02
C ARG A 136 14.82 -0.80 -9.32
N GLU A 137 16.15 -0.84 -9.34
CA GLU A 137 16.87 -2.09 -9.61
C GLU A 137 16.62 -3.10 -8.51
N ARG A 138 16.67 -2.68 -7.24
CA ARG A 138 16.36 -3.54 -6.09
C ARG A 138 14.92 -4.02 -6.12
N LEU A 139 13.95 -3.15 -6.42
CA LEU A 139 12.55 -3.56 -6.59
C LEU A 139 12.41 -4.62 -7.68
N MET A 140 13.03 -4.40 -8.85
CA MET A 140 12.95 -5.33 -9.98
C MET A 140 13.64 -6.66 -9.69
N ARG A 141 14.76 -6.66 -8.96
CA ARG A 141 15.41 -7.90 -8.49
C ARG A 141 14.48 -8.69 -7.56
N GLY A 142 13.85 -8.03 -6.58
CA GLY A 142 12.87 -8.65 -5.69
C GLY A 142 11.66 -9.20 -6.42
N LEU A 143 11.10 -8.42 -7.35
CA LEU A 143 9.93 -8.81 -8.14
C LEU A 143 10.22 -10.02 -9.03
N ARG A 144 11.39 -10.07 -9.67
CA ARG A 144 11.83 -11.24 -10.45
C ARG A 144 11.94 -12.49 -9.59
N GLY A 145 12.55 -12.37 -8.41
CA GLY A 145 12.64 -13.48 -7.45
C GLY A 145 11.26 -14.00 -7.04
N TYR A 146 10.35 -13.09 -6.70
CA TYR A 146 8.97 -13.43 -6.34
C TYR A 146 8.23 -14.13 -7.49
N PHE A 147 8.29 -13.59 -8.70
CA PHE A 147 7.59 -14.15 -9.87
C PHE A 147 8.11 -15.53 -10.23
N GLN A 148 9.43 -15.74 -10.13
CA GLN A 148 10.05 -17.04 -10.35
C GLN A 148 9.58 -18.07 -9.30
N GLN A 149 9.54 -17.70 -8.02
CA GLN A 149 9.09 -18.56 -6.93
C GLN A 149 7.60 -18.94 -7.06
N HIS A 150 6.77 -18.01 -7.56
CA HIS A 150 5.33 -18.20 -7.71
C HIS A 150 4.89 -18.61 -9.14
N GLN A 151 5.84 -18.91 -10.03
CA GLN A 151 5.59 -19.32 -11.43
C GLN A 151 4.71 -18.33 -12.22
N ILE A 152 4.85 -17.03 -11.94
CA ILE A 152 4.09 -15.98 -12.60
C ILE A 152 4.80 -15.59 -13.90
N SER A 153 4.10 -15.73 -15.03
CA SER A 153 4.56 -15.23 -16.33
C SER A 153 4.41 -13.72 -16.39
N ALA A 154 5.45 -13.02 -16.84
CA ALA A 154 5.46 -11.56 -16.93
C ALA A 154 6.19 -11.05 -18.18
N ASP A 155 5.64 -9.99 -18.76
CA ASP A 155 6.32 -9.16 -19.75
C ASP A 155 7.19 -8.11 -19.04
N TRP A 156 8.47 -8.44 -18.89
CA TRP A 156 9.43 -7.60 -18.19
C TRP A 156 9.76 -6.30 -18.93
N ASP A 157 9.65 -6.27 -20.26
CA ASP A 157 9.91 -5.07 -21.04
C ASP A 157 8.82 -4.04 -20.79
N SER A 158 7.56 -4.50 -20.81
CA SER A 158 6.41 -3.68 -20.43
C SER A 158 6.55 -3.16 -19.00
N ILE A 159 6.84 -4.02 -18.01
CA ILE A 159 7.01 -3.60 -16.60
C ILE A 159 8.14 -2.57 -16.44
N THR A 160 9.27 -2.78 -17.11
CA THR A 160 10.44 -1.90 -17.02
C THR A 160 10.19 -0.53 -17.64
N SER A 161 9.26 -0.43 -18.61
CA SER A 161 8.87 0.86 -19.21
C SER A 161 7.88 1.67 -18.37
N VAL A 162 7.22 1.07 -17.36
CA VAL A 162 6.25 1.77 -16.50
C VAL A 162 6.98 2.74 -15.56
N GLY A 163 6.49 3.98 -15.50
CA GLY A 163 6.95 5.01 -14.56
C GLY A 163 6.92 4.53 -13.11
N GLY A 164 7.87 5.00 -12.30
CA GLY A 164 8.15 4.48 -10.96
C GLY A 164 6.92 4.40 -10.05
N GLU A 165 6.18 5.50 -9.94
CA GLU A 165 4.96 5.59 -9.14
C GLU A 165 3.89 4.57 -9.58
N ARG A 166 3.56 4.54 -10.87
CA ARG A 166 2.58 3.59 -11.41
C ARG A 166 2.99 2.14 -11.18
N LEU A 167 4.29 1.84 -11.24
CA LEU A 167 4.80 0.50 -10.95
C LEU A 167 4.58 0.12 -9.48
N VAL A 168 4.99 0.98 -8.54
CA VAL A 168 4.84 0.73 -7.10
C VAL A 168 3.37 0.56 -6.74
N THR A 169 2.50 1.47 -7.20
CA THR A 169 1.05 1.41 -7.00
C THR A 169 0.46 0.10 -7.53
N SER A 170 0.86 -0.32 -8.73
CA SER A 170 0.34 -1.56 -9.34
C SER A 170 0.78 -2.80 -8.56
N ILE A 171 2.05 -2.85 -8.14
CA ILE A 171 2.58 -3.95 -7.33
C ILE A 171 1.85 -4.02 -5.99
N ALA A 172 1.70 -2.90 -5.28
CA ALA A 172 0.99 -2.84 -4.01
C ALA A 172 -0.46 -3.35 -4.12
N MET A 173 -1.16 -3.04 -5.22
CA MET A 173 -2.52 -3.50 -5.47
C MET A 173 -2.62 -4.98 -5.87
N ILE A 174 -1.59 -5.54 -6.52
CA ILE A 174 -1.59 -6.93 -7.01
C ILE A 174 -1.06 -7.92 -5.95
N CYS A 175 -0.18 -7.47 -5.06
CA CYS A 175 0.42 -8.33 -4.04
C CYS A 175 -0.63 -8.99 -3.15
N PRO A 176 -0.44 -10.27 -2.76
CA PRO A 176 -1.39 -11.04 -1.97
C PRO A 176 -1.28 -10.71 -0.47
N PHE A 177 -1.31 -9.42 -0.15
CA PHE A 177 -1.32 -8.92 1.21
C PHE A 177 -2.64 -9.23 1.90
N ASP A 178 -2.55 -9.44 3.21
CA ASP A 178 -3.70 -9.52 4.10
C ASP A 178 -4.45 -8.18 4.14
N ARG A 179 -5.72 -8.22 4.58
CA ARG A 179 -6.57 -7.02 4.67
C ARG A 179 -5.93 -5.87 5.46
N SER A 180 -5.37 -6.20 6.61
CA SER A 180 -4.72 -5.23 7.50
C SER A 180 -3.49 -4.61 6.85
N GLU A 181 -2.72 -5.39 6.10
CA GLU A 181 -1.56 -4.90 5.36
C GLU A 181 -1.98 -3.99 4.21
N LYS A 182 -3.02 -4.37 3.44
CA LYS A 182 -3.61 -3.51 2.41
C LYS A 182 -4.15 -2.21 3.00
N GLN A 183 -4.74 -2.27 4.19
CA GLN A 183 -5.21 -1.07 4.88
C GLN A 183 -4.04 -0.19 5.32
N ALA A 184 -2.98 -0.79 5.87
CA ALA A 184 -1.77 -0.06 6.23
C ALA A 184 -1.12 0.62 5.02
N LEU A 185 -1.11 -0.03 3.85
CA LEU A 185 -0.64 0.57 2.60
C LEU A 185 -1.51 1.75 2.14
N LEU A 186 -2.83 1.64 2.29
CA LEU A 186 -3.76 2.73 1.96
C LEU A 186 -3.57 3.94 2.88
N GLU A 187 -3.31 3.69 4.16
CA GLU A 187 -3.17 4.72 5.21
C GLU A 187 -1.74 5.25 5.37
N ALA A 188 -0.77 4.67 4.64
CA ALA A 188 0.61 5.11 4.69
C ALA A 188 0.70 6.59 4.25
N PRO A 189 1.55 7.41 4.90
CA PRO A 189 1.80 8.77 4.45
C PRO A 189 2.37 8.76 3.03
N ASP A 190 2.25 9.90 2.33
CA ASP A 190 2.87 10.04 1.02
C ASP A 190 4.36 9.81 1.07
N LEU A 191 4.87 9.12 0.05
CA LEU A 191 6.29 8.79 -0.11
C LEU A 191 7.18 10.05 -0.26
N GLY A 192 6.57 11.23 -0.47
CA GLY A 192 7.26 12.50 -0.74
C GLY A 192 7.84 13.24 0.47
N GLU A 193 7.42 12.97 1.71
CA GLU A 193 7.87 13.78 2.87
C GLU A 193 8.26 12.99 4.14
N GLY A 194 8.42 11.68 4.03
CA GLY A 194 8.98 10.88 5.11
C GLY A 194 10.34 10.30 4.73
N THR A 195 11.42 10.76 5.34
CA THR A 195 12.42 9.77 5.80
C THR A 195 11.61 8.70 6.50
N LEU A 196 11.54 7.49 5.92
CA LEU A 196 10.79 6.36 6.45
C LEU A 196 11.41 5.99 7.81
N GLU A 197 11.18 6.75 8.88
CA GLU A 197 11.62 6.32 10.20
C GLU A 197 10.77 5.12 10.59
N ILE A 198 11.29 3.92 10.38
CA ILE A 198 10.62 2.70 10.83
C ILE A 198 10.48 2.76 12.34
N ASP A 199 9.25 2.55 12.81
CA ASP A 199 8.95 2.43 14.24
C ASP A 199 9.88 1.37 14.86
N PRO A 200 10.71 1.72 15.86
CA PRO A 200 11.62 0.79 16.53
C PRO A 200 10.93 -0.51 17.00
N LYS A 201 9.63 -0.47 17.31
CA LYS A 201 8.86 -1.66 17.69
C LYS A 201 8.70 -2.66 16.54
N LEU A 202 8.67 -2.20 15.29
CA LEU A 202 8.63 -3.07 14.10
C LEU A 202 9.98 -3.74 13.87
N LEU A 203 11.09 -3.05 14.18
CA LEU A 203 12.44 -3.61 14.11
C LEU A 203 12.66 -4.74 15.14
N GLU A 204 12.03 -4.64 16.31
CA GLU A 204 12.07 -5.68 17.35
C GLU A 204 11.37 -6.98 16.95
N ILE A 205 10.47 -6.95 15.96
CA ILE A 205 9.79 -8.14 15.42
C ILE A 205 10.68 -8.89 14.42
N LEU A 206 11.67 -8.21 13.83
CA LEU A 206 12.53 -8.81 12.82
C LEU A 206 13.51 -9.81 13.44
N VAL A 207 13.67 -10.94 12.76
CA VAL A 207 14.62 -12.01 13.13
C VAL A 207 15.74 -12.11 12.11
N CYS A 208 16.91 -12.56 12.57
CA CYS A 208 18.07 -12.77 11.72
C CYS A 208 17.73 -13.75 10.58
N PRO A 209 18.04 -13.44 9.30
CA PRO A 209 17.72 -14.32 8.19
C PRO A 209 18.47 -15.66 8.27
N LEU A 210 19.66 -15.68 8.88
CA LEU A 210 20.52 -16.86 9.06
C LEU A 210 20.14 -17.70 10.28
N THR A 211 20.10 -17.08 11.47
CA THR A 211 19.95 -17.82 12.73
C THR A 211 18.51 -17.90 13.23
N LYS A 212 17.61 -17.08 12.66
CA LYS A 212 16.22 -16.87 13.14
C LYS A 212 16.12 -16.34 14.56
N ALA A 213 17.24 -15.93 15.17
CA ALA A 213 17.26 -15.29 16.48
C ALA A 213 16.83 -13.81 16.41
N PRO A 214 16.39 -13.22 17.53
CA PRO A 214 16.09 -11.80 17.61
C PRO A 214 17.29 -10.92 17.24
N LEU A 215 17.00 -9.72 16.72
CA LEU A 215 18.01 -8.72 16.36
C LEU A 215 18.00 -7.57 17.35
N ARG A 216 19.18 -7.02 17.64
CA ARG A 216 19.31 -5.79 18.42
C ARG A 216 19.42 -4.60 17.47
N TYR A 217 18.54 -3.62 17.62
CA TYR A 217 18.65 -2.38 16.85
C TYR A 217 19.71 -1.45 17.45
N ASP A 218 20.68 -1.06 16.63
CA ASP A 218 21.63 0.02 16.91
C ASP A 218 21.17 1.30 16.21
N ARG A 219 20.64 2.23 16.99
CA ARG A 219 20.10 3.49 16.47
C ARG A 219 21.21 4.43 15.97
N GLU A 220 22.38 4.42 16.60
CA GLU A 220 23.47 5.31 16.19
C GLU A 220 24.09 4.85 14.87
N ALA A 221 24.28 3.54 14.71
CA ALA A 221 24.82 2.96 13.49
C ALA A 221 23.77 2.76 12.38
N GLN A 222 22.47 2.87 12.69
CA GLN A 222 21.38 2.47 11.79
C GLN A 222 21.55 1.02 11.30
N GLU A 223 21.70 0.08 12.24
CA GLU A 223 21.95 -1.33 11.93
C GLU A 223 21.12 -2.28 12.82
N LEU A 224 20.74 -3.45 12.28
CA LEU A 224 20.23 -4.58 13.04
C LEU A 224 21.34 -5.59 13.29
N ILE A 225 21.68 -5.79 14.56
CA ILE A 225 22.82 -6.59 14.98
C ILE A 225 22.35 -7.98 15.38
N SER A 226 22.93 -8.99 14.74
CA SER A 226 22.82 -10.40 15.09
C SER A 226 24.09 -10.87 15.76
N GLU A 227 24.12 -10.88 17.10
CA GLU A 227 25.29 -11.30 17.88
C GLU A 227 25.68 -12.76 17.57
N GLU A 228 24.70 -13.65 17.44
CA GLU A 228 24.92 -15.07 17.13
C GLU A 228 25.51 -15.31 15.74
N ALA A 229 25.15 -14.46 14.77
CA ALA A 229 25.66 -14.56 13.40
C ALA A 229 26.98 -13.79 13.21
N GLY A 230 27.37 -12.95 14.18
CA GLY A 230 28.49 -12.03 14.02
C GLY A 230 28.26 -10.99 12.90
N LEU A 231 27.01 -10.61 12.62
CA LEU A 231 26.65 -9.74 11.49
C LEU A 231 25.81 -8.54 11.92
N ALA A 232 26.03 -7.41 11.27
CA ALA A 232 25.21 -6.21 11.35
C ALA A 232 24.57 -5.92 9.99
N TYR A 233 23.23 -5.92 9.93
CA TYR A 233 22.45 -5.64 8.73
C TYR A 233 22.13 -4.14 8.67
N PRO A 234 22.52 -3.41 7.60
CA PRO A 234 22.31 -1.97 7.54
C PRO A 234 20.84 -1.61 7.35
N ILE A 235 20.43 -0.47 7.90
CA ILE A 235 19.15 0.18 7.64
C ILE A 235 19.44 1.39 6.75
N ARG A 236 18.88 1.42 5.55
CA ARG A 236 19.02 2.54 4.61
C ARG A 236 17.65 3.09 4.29
N ASP A 237 17.50 4.40 4.48
CA ASP A 237 16.22 5.10 4.34
C ASP A 237 15.13 4.41 5.17
N GLY A 238 15.50 4.02 6.39
CA GLY A 238 14.66 3.26 7.30
C GLY A 238 14.42 1.80 6.97
N ILE A 239 14.75 1.32 5.77
CA ILE A 239 14.46 -0.05 5.35
C ILE A 239 15.61 -0.99 5.77
N PRO A 240 15.37 -2.03 6.58
CA PRO A 240 16.39 -3.02 6.92
C PRO A 240 16.79 -3.85 5.72
N ILE A 241 18.09 -3.92 5.45
CA ILE A 241 18.66 -4.73 4.37
C ILE A 241 19.07 -6.09 4.95
N MET A 242 18.11 -7.02 4.95
CA MET A 242 18.26 -8.38 5.51
C MET A 242 18.97 -9.35 4.54
N LEU A 243 19.96 -8.86 3.80
CA LEU A 243 20.79 -9.65 2.87
C LEU A 243 22.16 -9.90 3.50
N VAL A 244 22.61 -11.16 3.49
CA VAL A 244 23.88 -11.56 4.11
C VAL A 244 25.07 -10.88 3.44
N ASP A 245 25.05 -10.73 2.12
CA ASP A 245 26.14 -10.10 1.35
C ASP A 245 26.27 -8.60 1.60
N GLU A 246 25.20 -7.95 2.08
CA GLU A 246 25.18 -6.53 2.47
C GLU A 246 25.50 -6.34 3.97
N ALA A 247 25.56 -7.43 4.74
CA ALA A 247 25.78 -7.37 6.17
C ALA A 247 27.26 -7.13 6.49
N ARG A 248 27.51 -6.22 7.42
CA ARG A 248 28.85 -5.93 7.92
C ARG A 248 29.24 -6.96 8.99
N PRO A 249 30.39 -7.63 8.89
CA PRO A 249 30.86 -8.49 9.96
C PRO A 249 31.21 -7.67 11.21
N LEU A 250 30.73 -8.16 12.35
CA LEU A 250 31.18 -7.72 13.67
C LEU A 250 32.55 -8.36 13.88
N ARG A 251 33.64 -7.61 13.67
CA ARG A 251 35.00 -8.14 13.88
C ARG A 251 35.13 -8.72 15.29
N ASP A 252 35.61 -9.94 15.38
CA ASP A 252 36.41 -10.38 16.51
C ASP A 252 37.79 -9.72 16.39
N ASP A 253 38.20 -8.90 17.35
CA ASP A 253 39.61 -8.57 17.52
C ASP A 253 40.05 -8.80 18.98
N GLU A 254 40.92 -9.79 19.11
CA GLU A 254 41.88 -10.10 20.18
C GLU A 254 41.41 -10.57 21.57
N THR A 255 41.33 -11.90 21.74
CA THR A 255 42.00 -12.56 22.90
C THR A 255 42.57 -13.94 22.50
N ALA A 256 43.66 -13.94 21.72
CA ALA A 256 44.57 -15.09 21.66
C ALA A 256 45.99 -14.71 21.22
N THR A 257 46.60 -13.69 21.86
CA THR A 257 48.06 -13.65 21.99
C THR A 257 48.44 -13.34 23.43
N LYS A 258 48.45 -14.37 24.29
CA LYS A 258 49.36 -14.39 25.43
C LYS A 258 49.81 -15.83 25.73
N ARG A 259 51.09 -16.05 25.40
CA ARG A 259 52.03 -17.11 25.87
C ARG A 259 52.02 -18.44 25.09
N LEU A 260 52.87 -18.48 24.07
CA LEU A 260 53.86 -19.56 24.02
C LEU A 260 54.76 -19.46 25.28
N PRO A 261 54.98 -20.53 26.04
CA PRO A 261 56.23 -20.71 26.74
C PRO A 261 57.19 -21.47 25.81
N SER A 262 58.37 -20.91 25.59
CA SER A 262 59.55 -21.66 25.12
C SER A 262 60.80 -20.92 25.61
N PRO A 263 61.93 -21.61 25.82
CA PRO A 263 62.21 -23.02 25.52
C PRO A 263 62.09 -23.97 26.72
#